data_AF-A0A3M1WWH5-F1
#
_entry.id   AF-A0A3M1WWH5-F1
#
_cell.length_a   1.000
_cell.length_b   1.000
_cell.length_c   1.000
_cell.angle_alpha   90.00
_cell.angle_beta   90.00
_cell.angle_gamma   90.00
#
_symmetry.space_group_name_H-M   'P 1'
#
loop_
_entity.id
_entity.type
_entity.pdbx_description
1 polymer ?
#
loop_
_entity_poly.entity_id
_entity_poly.type
_entity_poly.pdbx_seq_one_letter_code
_entity_poly.pdbx_strand_id
1 'polypeptide(L)'
;MWFSWMWLVVFGWVGCTDPVPPLPKREFRAVGVTTKHNIDWPSRADLSPAAQRQEFVDLLDELKANGMNAVVVQVRPAGDAFYPSAYAPWSEWLSGQQG
;
A
#
# COMPACT_ATOMS: atom_id res chain seq x y z
N MET A 1 4.61 60.51 25.48
CA MET A 1 5.22 59.55 26.43
C MET A 1 4.32 58.32 26.45
N TRP A 2 4.34 57.48 25.41
CA TRP A 2 5.06 56.20 25.32
C TRP A 2 4.92 55.31 26.57
N PHE A 3 3.91 54.43 26.60
CA PHE A 3 3.89 53.22 27.43
C PHE A 3 3.96 52.01 26.50
N SER A 4 5.15 51.39 26.46
CA SER A 4 5.46 50.17 25.72
C SER A 4 4.89 48.96 26.46
N TRP A 5 3.94 48.27 25.85
CA TRP A 5 3.43 46.98 26.31
C TRP A 5 4.26 45.86 25.69
N MET A 6 5.15 45.28 26.50
CA MET A 6 5.96 44.13 26.11
C MET A 6 5.13 42.85 26.30
N TRP A 7 4.58 42.31 25.22
CA TRP A 7 3.95 41.00 25.21
C TRP A 7 5.03 39.92 25.27
N LEU A 8 5.19 39.27 26.43
CA LEU A 8 5.89 37.99 26.52
C LEU A 8 4.95 36.90 26.01
N VAL A 9 5.10 36.52 24.74
CA VAL A 9 4.53 35.29 24.20
C VAL A 9 5.37 34.13 24.75
N VAL A 10 4.87 33.48 25.80
CA VAL A 10 5.42 32.20 26.25
C VAL A 10 5.01 31.15 25.21
N PHE A 11 5.93 30.77 24.34
CA PHE A 11 5.81 29.55 23.54
C PHE A 11 5.86 28.35 24.48
N GLY A 12 4.70 27.97 25.02
CA GLY A 12 4.53 26.72 25.73
C GLY A 12 4.76 25.57 24.76
N TRP A 13 5.92 24.92 24.86
CA TRP A 13 6.14 23.62 24.23
C TRP A 13 5.27 22.63 24.98
N VAL A 14 4.02 22.47 24.55
CA VAL A 14 3.18 21.34 24.93
C VAL A 14 3.83 20.12 24.28
N GLY A 15 4.80 19.54 24.99
CA GLY A 15 5.32 18.23 24.65
C GLY A 15 4.13 17.27 24.71
N CYS A 16 3.83 16.64 23.58
CA CYS A 16 2.83 15.58 23.50
C CYS A 16 3.31 14.43 24.38
N THR A 17 2.84 14.35 25.63
CA THR A 17 3.12 13.22 26.52
C THR A 17 2.12 12.09 26.27
N ASP A 18 1.95 11.71 25.01
CA ASP A 18 1.12 10.55 24.71
C ASP A 18 1.88 9.29 25.14
N PRO A 19 1.25 8.39 25.93
CA PRO A 19 1.87 7.13 26.30
C PRO A 19 2.16 6.32 25.04
N VAL A 20 3.40 5.85 24.90
CA VAL A 20 3.80 4.97 23.81
C VAL A 20 2.93 3.70 23.86
N PRO A 21 2.17 3.37 22.80
CA PRO A 21 1.36 2.16 22.80
C PRO A 21 2.26 0.92 22.99
N PRO A 22 1.77 -0.12 23.66
CA PRO A 22 2.55 -1.34 23.86
C PRO A 22 2.94 -1.94 22.52
N LEU A 23 4.16 -2.48 22.44
CA LEU A 23 4.65 -3.13 21.22
C LEU A 23 3.70 -4.28 20.82
N PRO A 24 3.40 -4.43 19.53
CA PRO A 24 2.53 -5.50 19.06
C PRO A 24 3.11 -6.88 19.36
N LYS A 25 2.26 -7.83 19.77
CA LYS A 25 2.66 -9.21 20.11
C LYS A 25 3.32 -9.97 18.95
N ARG A 26 3.12 -9.51 17.72
CA ARG A 26 3.71 -10.09 16.50
C ARG A 26 4.29 -8.97 15.66
N GLU A 27 5.49 -9.20 15.15
CA GLU A 27 6.11 -8.33 14.16
C GLU A 27 5.32 -8.39 12.84
N PHE A 28 5.10 -7.24 12.21
CA PHE A 28 4.49 -7.16 10.88
C PHE A 28 5.60 -7.14 9.83
N ARG A 29 5.66 -8.19 8.99
CA ARG A 29 6.65 -8.34 7.92
C ARG A 29 5.91 -8.49 6.62
N ALA A 30 5.73 -7.36 5.94
CA ALA A 30 4.93 -7.28 4.75
C ALA A 30 5.75 -6.90 3.52
N VAL A 31 5.31 -7.41 2.38
CA VAL A 31 5.79 -6.97 1.06
C VAL A 31 4.63 -6.36 0.29
N GLY A 32 4.89 -5.21 -0.33
CA GLY A 32 3.96 -4.58 -1.26
C GLY A 32 4.11 -5.20 -2.65
N VAL A 33 2.99 -5.52 -3.29
CA VAL A 33 2.93 -6.02 -4.67
C VAL A 33 2.24 -4.97 -5.52
N THR A 34 3.01 -4.37 -6.43
CA THR A 34 2.61 -3.29 -7.34
C THR A 34 2.15 -3.87 -8.67
N THR A 35 0.92 -3.53 -9.04
CA THR A 35 0.30 -4.02 -10.27
C THR A 35 0.38 -3.01 -11.42
N LYS A 36 0.55 -1.74 -11.10
CA LYS A 36 0.77 -0.69 -12.10
C LYS A 36 2.02 -1.00 -12.92
N HIS A 37 1.91 -0.87 -14.24
CA HIS A 37 3.00 -1.16 -15.19
C HIS A 37 3.56 -2.58 -15.08
N ASN A 38 2.84 -3.54 -14.50
CA ASN A 38 3.30 -4.92 -14.34
C ASN A 38 4.65 -5.01 -13.61
N ILE A 39 4.91 -4.10 -12.64
CA ILE A 39 6.20 -4.02 -11.93
C ILE A 39 6.49 -5.30 -11.15
N ASP A 40 5.54 -5.76 -10.34
CA ASP A 40 5.69 -6.96 -9.52
C ASP A 40 4.82 -8.11 -10.06
N TRP A 41 3.55 -7.82 -10.39
CA TRP A 41 2.61 -8.82 -10.88
C TRP A 41 1.41 -8.18 -11.62
N PRO A 42 0.83 -8.82 -12.66
CA PRO A 42 1.35 -10.00 -13.36
C PRO A 42 2.57 -9.62 -14.19
N SER A 43 3.45 -10.58 -14.52
CA SER A 43 4.70 -10.27 -15.25
C SER A 43 4.41 -9.68 -16.64
N ARG A 44 3.31 -10.11 -17.25
CA ARG A 44 2.78 -9.58 -18.52
C ARG A 44 1.26 -9.59 -18.51
N ALA A 45 0.66 -8.59 -19.16
CA ALA A 45 -0.79 -8.46 -19.25
C ALA A 45 -1.45 -9.44 -20.25
N ASP A 46 -0.67 -10.10 -21.12
CA ASP A 46 -1.19 -11.04 -22.14
C ASP A 46 -1.18 -12.51 -21.69
N LEU A 47 -0.83 -12.77 -20.43
CA LEU A 47 -0.87 -14.10 -19.85
C LEU A 47 -2.31 -14.61 -19.71
N SER A 48 -2.48 -15.92 -19.84
CA SER A 48 -3.77 -16.55 -19.50
C SER A 48 -4.11 -16.32 -18.03
N PRO A 49 -5.39 -16.25 -17.65
CA PRO A 49 -5.78 -16.11 -16.25
C PRO A 49 -5.22 -17.22 -15.35
N ALA A 50 -5.00 -18.42 -15.89
CA ALA A 50 -4.36 -19.52 -15.16
C ALA A 50 -2.87 -19.24 -14.90
N ALA A 51 -2.15 -18.73 -15.90
CA ALA A 51 -0.74 -18.38 -15.75
C ALA A 51 -0.54 -17.21 -14.77
N GLN A 52 -1.37 -16.16 -14.85
CA GLN A 52 -1.32 -15.05 -13.89
C GLN A 52 -1.55 -15.52 -12.45
N ARG A 53 -2.50 -16.45 -12.24
CA ARG A 53 -2.74 -17.05 -10.91
C ARG A 53 -1.56 -17.86 -10.43
N GLN A 54 -0.94 -18.66 -11.30
CA GLN A 54 0.23 -19.45 -10.92
C GLN A 54 1.40 -18.55 -10.55
N GLU A 55 1.69 -17.51 -11.33
CA GLU A 55 2.72 -16.52 -10.97
C GLU A 55 2.47 -15.88 -9.61
N PHE A 56 1.21 -15.56 -9.30
CA PHE A 56 0.86 -15.00 -8.02
C PHE A 56 1.09 -16.00 -6.87
N VAL A 57 0.73 -17.27 -7.08
CA VAL A 57 0.97 -18.34 -6.09
C VAL A 57 2.47 -18.53 -5.85
N ASP A 58 3.26 -18.59 -6.92
CA ASP A 58 4.71 -18.76 -6.82
C ASP A 58 5.36 -17.58 -6.06
N LEU A 59 4.94 -16.35 -6.36
CA LEU A 59 5.36 -15.15 -5.62
C LEU A 59 5.01 -15.25 -4.12
N LEU A 60 3.79 -15.69 -3.77
CA LEU A 60 3.38 -15.85 -2.38
C LEU A 60 4.20 -16.93 -1.65
N ASP A 61 4.53 -18.02 -2.33
CA ASP A 61 5.34 -19.10 -1.77
C ASP A 61 6.78 -18.64 -1.52
N GLU A 62 7.36 -17.84 -2.42
CA GLU A 62 8.67 -17.21 -2.22
C GLU A 62 8.67 -16.23 -1.03
N LEU A 63 7.66 -15.36 -0.94
CA LEU A 63 7.53 -14.41 0.17
C LEU A 63 7.40 -15.14 1.51
N LYS A 64 6.64 -16.24 1.53
CA LYS A 64 6.50 -17.09 2.71
C LYS A 64 7.81 -17.80 3.07
N ALA A 65 8.55 -18.33 2.08
CA ALA A 65 9.85 -18.94 2.30
C ALA A 65 10.87 -17.94 2.88
N ASN A 66 10.75 -16.65 2.52
CA ASN A 66 11.53 -15.55 3.04
C ASN A 66 11.04 -15.01 4.42
N GLY A 67 10.04 -15.66 5.03
CA GLY A 67 9.60 -15.35 6.40
C GLY A 67 8.62 -14.16 6.50
N MET A 68 8.07 -13.69 5.38
CA MET A 68 7.02 -12.67 5.36
C MET A 68 5.70 -13.25 5.89
N ASN A 69 4.89 -12.41 6.52
CA ASN A 69 3.60 -12.81 7.11
C ASN A 69 2.39 -12.05 6.54
N ALA A 70 2.63 -11.06 5.69
CA ALA A 70 1.58 -10.29 5.05
C ALA A 70 2.00 -9.85 3.64
N VAL A 71 1.01 -9.69 2.77
CA VAL A 71 1.20 -9.17 1.41
C VAL A 71 0.18 -8.08 1.17
N VAL A 72 0.64 -6.92 0.70
CA VAL A 72 -0.20 -5.76 0.41
C VAL A 72 -0.27 -5.58 -1.10
N VAL A 73 -1.38 -5.99 -1.70
CA VAL A 73 -1.55 -5.97 -3.16
C VAL A 73 -2.25 -4.68 -3.60
N GLN A 74 -1.68 -4.01 -4.61
CA GLN A 74 -2.31 -2.85 -5.23
C GLN A 74 -3.46 -3.27 -6.15
N VAL A 75 -4.69 -3.26 -5.63
CA VAL A 75 -5.89 -3.67 -6.40
C VAL A 75 -6.54 -2.55 -7.23
N ARG A 76 -6.09 -1.29 -7.05
CA ARG A 76 -6.58 -0.09 -7.76
C ARG A 76 -5.43 0.87 -8.10
N PRO A 77 -4.65 0.60 -9.17
CA PRO A 77 -3.47 1.40 -9.49
C PRO A 77 -3.76 2.76 -10.14
N ALA A 78 -4.80 2.89 -10.96
CA ALA A 78 -5.01 4.07 -11.81
C ALA A 78 -6.49 4.43 -12.05
N GLY A 79 -7.34 4.27 -11.02
CA GLY A 79 -8.79 4.51 -11.14
C GLY A 79 -9.57 3.32 -11.72
N ASP A 80 -8.87 2.23 -11.97
CA ASP A 80 -9.32 0.91 -12.39
C ASP A 80 -9.44 -0.06 -11.20
N ALA A 81 -9.85 -1.30 -11.48
CA ALA A 81 -10.01 -2.35 -10.50
C ALA A 81 -9.52 -3.72 -11.01
N PHE A 82 -8.95 -4.49 -10.08
CA PHE A 82 -8.58 -5.91 -10.25
C PHE A 82 -9.69 -6.86 -9.75
N TYR A 83 -10.89 -6.33 -9.59
CA TYR A 83 -12.06 -7.04 -9.08
C TYR A 83 -13.33 -6.51 -9.75
N PRO A 84 -14.40 -7.31 -9.85
CA PRO A 84 -15.66 -6.84 -10.41
C PRO A 84 -16.17 -5.61 -9.65
N SER A 85 -16.29 -4.48 -10.34
CA SER A 85 -16.69 -3.20 -9.75
C SER A 85 -17.74 -2.53 -10.64
N ALA A 86 -18.77 -1.95 -10.01
CA ALA A 86 -19.75 -1.11 -10.71
C ALA A 86 -19.26 0.33 -10.91
N TYR A 87 -18.14 0.71 -10.27
CA TYR A 87 -17.66 2.08 -10.19
C TYR A 87 -16.33 2.33 -10.91
N ALA A 88 -15.62 1.26 -11.27
CA ALA A 88 -14.30 1.34 -11.88
C ALA A 88 -14.20 0.26 -12.97
N PRO A 89 -13.58 0.58 -14.13
CA PRO A 89 -13.36 -0.39 -15.19
C PRO A 89 -12.34 -1.44 -14.75
N TRP A 90 -12.29 -2.56 -15.47
CA TRP A 90 -11.20 -3.51 -15.34
C TRP A 90 -9.87 -2.86 -15.73
N SER A 91 -8.84 -3.22 -14.97
CA SER A 91 -7.49 -2.72 -15.19
C SER A 91 -6.89 -3.22 -16.50
N GLU A 92 -6.32 -2.30 -17.28
CA GLU A 92 -5.52 -2.63 -18.47
C GLU A 92 -4.32 -3.53 -18.14
N TRP A 93 -3.82 -3.52 -16.91
CA TRP A 93 -2.67 -4.34 -16.51
C TRP A 93 -3.01 -5.84 -16.39
N LEU A 94 -4.30 -6.22 -16.39
CA LEU A 94 -4.76 -7.60 -16.40
C LEU A 94 -4.96 -8.18 -17.79
N SER A 95 -5.37 -7.36 -18.76
CA SER A 95 -5.87 -7.80 -20.07
C SER A 95 -5.20 -7.11 -21.26
N GLY A 96 -4.38 -6.09 -21.01
CA GLY A 96 -3.83 -5.17 -22.01
C GLY A 96 -4.84 -4.14 -22.53
N GLN A 97 -6.10 -4.15 -22.07
CA GLN A 97 -7.14 -3.21 -22.47
C GLN A 97 -7.92 -2.69 -21.27
N GLN A 98 -8.09 -1.38 -21.19
CA GLN A 98 -8.93 -0.75 -20.18
C GLN A 98 -10.42 -1.02 -20.45
N GLY A 99 -11.18 -1.49 -19.45
CA GLY A 99 -12.64 -1.66 -19.58
C GLY A 99 -13.22 -2.82 -18.81
#